data_AF-A0A0D3ARU1-F1
#
_entry.id   AF-A0A0D3ARU1-F1
#
_cell.length_a   1.000
_cell.length_b   1.000
_cell.length_c   1.000
_cell.angle_alpha   90.00
_cell.angle_beta   90.00
_cell.angle_gamma   90.00
#
_symmetry.space_group_name_H-M   'P 1'
#
loop_
_entity.id
_entity.type
_entity.pdbx_description
1 polymer ?
#
loop_
_entity_poly.entity_id
_entity_poly.type
_entity_poly.pdbx_seq_one_letter_code
_entity_poly.pdbx_strand_id
1 'polypeptide(L)'
;MTKQKNEELKKVRKEKNEELKKVRKELKQIITDKDKMLKKVMKEKKEELEKGKGQKRQSTYELQEAHTELIKGFRDLSGEGSVIGVKRMGEVDEKPFLKVCEQRFNGENVGLQHAMLCSEWQKNINDSAWHPFKLVEVVDDEDDKLKKLSKELGDVMNAVKTALEELNDFNPSGRYSVPAL
;
A
#
# COMPACT_ATOMS: atom_id res chain seq x y z
N MET A 1 50.78 -66.10 27.60
CA MET A 1 49.83 -65.01 27.97
C MET A 1 49.74 -63.90 26.92
N THR A 2 50.83 -63.36 26.38
CA THR A 2 50.84 -62.20 25.46
C THR A 2 50.40 -62.49 24.02
N LYS A 3 50.68 -63.67 23.45
CA LYS A 3 50.27 -64.03 22.07
C LYS A 3 48.76 -64.23 21.94
N GLN A 4 48.14 -64.93 22.90
CA GLN A 4 46.71 -65.24 22.93
C GLN A 4 45.84 -63.97 23.06
N LYS A 5 46.24 -63.04 23.96
CA LYS A 5 45.61 -61.71 24.06
C LYS A 5 45.65 -60.93 22.74
N ASN A 6 46.75 -61.03 21.98
CA ASN A 6 46.87 -60.35 20.68
C ASN A 6 45.97 -60.96 19.59
N GLU A 7 45.71 -62.26 19.61
CA GLU A 7 44.79 -62.91 18.68
C GLU A 7 43.32 -62.58 18.99
N GLU A 8 42.95 -62.57 20.27
CA GLU A 8 41.63 -62.11 20.72
C GLU A 8 41.39 -60.65 20.32
N LEU A 9 42.37 -59.77 20.53
CA LEU A 9 42.28 -58.36 20.10
C LEU A 9 42.07 -58.23 18.59
N LYS A 10 42.75 -59.06 17.78
CA LYS A 10 42.58 -59.06 16.32
C LYS A 10 41.19 -59.52 15.91
N LYS A 11 40.63 -60.52 16.61
CA LYS A 11 39.29 -61.04 16.34
C LYS A 11 38.22 -59.98 16.66
N VAL A 12 38.27 -59.39 17.86
CA VAL A 12 37.37 -58.30 18.27
C VAL A 12 37.46 -57.10 17.33
N ARG A 13 38.67 -56.75 16.88
CA ARG A 13 38.86 -55.64 15.92
C ARG A 13 38.21 -55.94 14.56
N LYS A 14 38.25 -57.18 14.08
CA LYS A 14 37.59 -57.58 12.84
C LYS A 14 36.06 -57.51 12.97
N GLU A 15 35.51 -58.03 14.06
CA GLU A 15 34.07 -58.00 14.34
C GLU A 15 33.55 -56.56 14.42
N LYS A 16 34.21 -55.69 15.20
CA LYS A 16 33.86 -54.26 15.28
C LYS A 16 33.94 -53.55 13.93
N ASN A 17 34.90 -53.89 13.07
CA ASN A 17 35.01 -53.30 11.74
C ASN A 17 33.86 -53.72 10.81
N GLU A 18 33.40 -54.96 10.90
CA GLU A 18 32.24 -55.43 10.11
C GLU A 18 30.93 -54.79 10.60
N GLU A 19 30.74 -54.66 11.91
CA GLU A 19 29.62 -53.89 12.48
C GLU A 19 29.64 -52.43 12.01
N LEU A 20 30.81 -51.79 12.05
CA LEU A 20 30.97 -50.39 11.63
C LEU A 20 30.69 -50.20 10.12
N LYS A 21 31.04 -51.18 9.28
CA LYS A 21 30.64 -51.17 7.86
C LYS A 21 29.13 -51.26 7.68
N LYS A 22 28.46 -52.12 8.45
CA LYS A 22 27.01 -52.29 8.39
C LYS A 22 26.27 -51.01 8.81
N VAL A 23 26.64 -50.44 9.95
CA VAL A 23 26.10 -49.16 10.46
C VAL A 23 26.34 -48.03 9.45
N ARG A 24 27.52 -47.97 8.82
CA ARG A 24 27.81 -46.97 7.78
C ARG A 24 26.91 -47.11 6.55
N LYS A 25 26.55 -48.33 6.16
CA LYS A 25 25.64 -48.59 5.04
C LYS A 25 24.21 -48.15 5.38
N GLU A 26 23.75 -48.48 6.57
CA GLU A 26 22.43 -48.08 7.08
C GLU A 26 22.31 -46.56 7.19
N LEU A 27 23.32 -45.87 7.75
CA LEU A 27 23.37 -44.41 7.82
C LEU A 27 23.32 -43.76 6.42
N LYS A 28 24.07 -44.29 5.46
CA LYS A 28 24.03 -43.79 4.07
C LYS A 28 22.65 -43.93 3.45
N GLN A 29 21.97 -45.05 3.69
CA GLN A 29 20.62 -45.28 3.19
C GLN A 29 19.64 -44.27 3.81
N ILE A 30 19.68 -44.10 5.14
CA ILE A 30 18.82 -43.15 5.86
C ILE A 30 19.02 -41.72 5.36
N ILE A 31 20.28 -41.30 5.16
CA ILE A 31 20.60 -39.96 4.63
C ILE A 31 19.99 -39.80 3.23
N THR A 32 20.18 -40.81 2.37
CA THR A 32 19.66 -40.78 0.99
C THR A 32 18.14 -40.69 0.96
N ASP A 33 17.45 -41.43 1.84
CA ASP A 33 15.99 -41.45 1.89
C ASP A 33 15.43 -40.14 2.49
N LYS A 34 16.09 -39.60 3.52
CA LYS A 34 15.74 -38.28 4.07
C LYS A 34 15.93 -37.16 3.04
N ASP A 35 17.01 -37.19 2.26
CA ASP A 35 17.25 -36.22 1.19
C ASP A 35 16.16 -36.28 0.11
N LYS A 36 15.72 -37.49 -0.27
CA LYS A 36 14.61 -37.67 -1.22
C LYS A 36 13.30 -37.12 -0.65
N MET A 37 12.98 -37.44 0.61
CA MET A 37 11.79 -36.92 1.28
C MET A 37 11.83 -35.39 1.38
N LEU A 38 12.97 -34.82 1.77
CA LEU A 38 13.13 -33.37 1.87
C LEU A 38 12.91 -32.70 0.51
N LYS A 39 13.51 -33.22 -0.56
CA LYS A 39 13.29 -32.69 -1.93
C LYS A 39 11.83 -32.74 -2.35
N LYS A 40 11.11 -33.81 -2.01
CA LYS A 40 9.68 -33.95 -2.30
C LYS A 40 8.85 -32.90 -1.56
N VAL A 41 9.03 -32.80 -0.23
CA VAL A 41 8.33 -31.81 0.60
C VAL A 41 8.61 -30.38 0.15
N MET A 42 9.86 -30.08 -0.21
CA MET A 42 10.23 -28.76 -0.73
C MET A 42 9.54 -28.42 -2.04
N LYS A 43 9.38 -29.40 -2.94
CA LYS A 43 8.66 -29.22 -4.20
C LYS A 43 7.17 -28.95 -3.96
N GLU A 44 6.53 -29.77 -3.14
CA GLU A 44 5.10 -29.63 -2.81
C GLU A 44 4.80 -28.27 -2.16
N LYS A 45 5.60 -27.86 -1.16
CA LYS A 45 5.43 -26.55 -0.53
C LYS A 45 5.62 -25.37 -1.49
N LYS A 46 6.52 -25.51 -2.46
CA LYS A 46 6.73 -24.47 -3.48
C LYS A 46 5.50 -24.33 -4.38
N GLU A 47 4.91 -25.44 -4.80
CA GLU A 47 3.70 -25.46 -5.62
C GLU A 47 2.49 -24.88 -4.86
N GLU A 48 2.31 -25.23 -3.58
CA GLU A 48 1.28 -24.65 -2.72
C GLU A 48 1.44 -23.12 -2.56
N LEU A 49 2.67 -22.65 -2.35
CA LEU A 49 2.94 -21.22 -2.20
C LEU A 49 2.61 -20.44 -3.48
N GLU A 50 3.00 -20.97 -4.65
CA GLU A 50 2.71 -20.32 -5.92
C GLU A 50 1.21 -20.32 -6.24
N LYS A 51 0.49 -21.42 -5.95
CA LYS A 51 -0.96 -21.47 -6.07
C LYS A 51 -1.66 -20.43 -5.19
N GLY A 52 -1.25 -20.32 -3.92
CA GLY A 52 -1.79 -19.32 -2.99
C GLY A 52 -1.54 -17.88 -3.43
N LYS A 53 -0.35 -17.59 -3.96
CA LYS A 53 -0.04 -16.27 -4.56
C LYS A 53 -0.94 -15.97 -5.77
N GLY A 54 -1.15 -16.94 -6.66
CA GLY A 54 -2.02 -16.79 -7.81
C GLY A 54 -3.46 -16.44 -7.42
N GLN A 55 -4.03 -17.18 -6.48
CA GLN A 55 -5.39 -16.94 -5.98
C GLN A 55 -5.53 -15.56 -5.34
N LYS A 56 -4.57 -15.15 -4.49
CA LYS A 56 -4.61 -13.83 -3.84
C LYS A 56 -4.50 -12.68 -4.86
N ARG A 57 -3.65 -12.84 -5.89
CA ARG A 57 -3.54 -11.86 -6.98
C ARG A 57 -4.86 -11.71 -7.73
N GLN A 58 -5.49 -12.84 -8.07
CA GLN A 58 -6.77 -12.85 -8.77
C GLN A 58 -7.88 -12.20 -7.94
N SER A 59 -8.03 -12.56 -6.66
CA SER A 59 -9.07 -11.97 -5.81
C SER A 59 -8.86 -10.47 -5.58
N THR A 60 -7.60 -10.02 -5.50
CA THR A 60 -7.28 -8.59 -5.37
C THR A 60 -7.66 -7.83 -6.65
N TYR A 61 -7.40 -8.42 -7.82
CA TYR A 61 -7.78 -7.85 -9.10
C TYR A 61 -9.31 -7.74 -9.24
N GLU A 62 -10.04 -8.82 -8.95
CA GLU A 62 -11.51 -8.85 -9.00
C GLU A 62 -12.13 -7.80 -8.06
N LEU A 63 -11.59 -7.65 -6.84
CA LEU A 63 -12.04 -6.64 -5.88
C LEU A 63 -11.80 -5.22 -6.42
N GLN A 64 -10.63 -4.97 -7.00
CA GLN A 64 -10.28 -3.66 -7.54
C GLN A 64 -11.12 -3.32 -8.78
N GLU A 65 -11.42 -4.31 -9.63
CA GLU A 65 -12.31 -4.17 -10.78
C GLU A 65 -13.74 -3.85 -10.32
N ALA A 66 -14.27 -4.61 -9.37
CA ALA A 66 -15.60 -4.37 -8.80
C ALA A 66 -15.71 -2.97 -8.16
N HIS A 67 -14.67 -2.54 -7.43
CA HIS A 67 -14.61 -1.19 -6.85
C HIS A 67 -14.60 -0.09 -7.92
N THR A 68 -13.84 -0.29 -8.99
CA THR A 68 -13.75 0.67 -10.10
C THR A 68 -15.09 0.79 -10.83
N GLU A 69 -15.75 -0.34 -11.12
CA GLU A 69 -17.04 -0.34 -11.80
C GLU A 69 -18.15 0.24 -10.90
N LEU A 70 -18.08 0.01 -9.59
CA LEU A 70 -18.99 0.63 -8.62
C LEU A 70 -18.88 2.15 -8.63
N ILE A 71 -17.65 2.70 -8.54
CA ILE A 71 -17.42 4.15 -8.61
C ILE A 71 -17.95 4.72 -9.92
N LYS A 72 -17.69 4.04 -11.03
CA LYS A 72 -18.15 4.47 -12.35
C LYS A 72 -19.68 4.50 -12.43
N GLY A 73 -20.34 3.44 -11.98
CA GLY A 73 -21.80 3.39 -11.91
C GLY A 73 -22.40 4.51 -11.07
N PHE A 74 -21.83 4.80 -9.89
CA PHE A 74 -22.30 5.92 -9.06
C PHE A 74 -22.05 7.28 -9.74
N ARG A 75 -20.93 7.45 -10.45
CA ARG A 75 -20.65 8.68 -11.19
C ARG A 75 -21.66 8.91 -12.30
N ASP A 76 -22.01 7.86 -13.05
CA ASP A 76 -22.98 7.93 -14.15
C ASP A 76 -24.41 8.23 -13.65
N LEU A 77 -24.71 7.85 -12.40
CA LEU A 77 -25.98 8.13 -11.73
C LEU A 77 -26.01 9.49 -10.99
N SER A 78 -24.86 10.12 -10.75
CA SER A 78 -24.79 11.44 -10.13
C SER A 78 -25.08 12.54 -11.16
N GLY A 79 -26.30 13.08 -11.10
CA GLY A 79 -26.70 14.28 -11.82
C GLY A 79 -26.79 15.52 -10.92
N GLU A 80 -27.13 16.65 -11.52
CA GLU A 80 -27.37 17.91 -10.82
C GLU A 80 -28.59 17.77 -9.89
N GLY A 81 -28.37 17.82 -8.57
CA GLY A 81 -29.41 17.63 -7.55
C GLY A 81 -29.44 16.24 -6.88
N SER A 82 -28.53 15.32 -7.23
CA SER A 82 -28.43 14.02 -6.53
C SER A 82 -27.98 14.21 -5.07
N VAL A 83 -28.70 13.56 -4.15
CA VAL A 83 -28.37 13.58 -2.70
C VAL A 83 -27.15 12.71 -2.38
N ILE A 84 -26.85 11.74 -3.23
CA ILE A 84 -25.72 10.81 -3.11
C ILE A 84 -24.84 10.95 -4.36
N GLY A 85 -23.53 11.03 -4.16
CA GLY A 85 -22.58 11.07 -5.27
C GLY A 85 -21.16 10.69 -4.88
N VAL A 86 -20.30 10.61 -5.91
CA VAL A 86 -18.89 10.23 -5.75
C VAL A 86 -18.08 11.45 -5.31
N LYS A 87 -17.53 11.43 -4.10
CA LYS A 87 -16.61 12.47 -3.61
C LYS A 87 -15.26 12.36 -4.34
N ARG A 88 -14.73 13.49 -4.83
CA ARG A 88 -13.39 13.59 -5.42
C ARG A 88 -12.43 14.16 -4.37
N MET A 89 -11.79 13.28 -3.59
CA MET A 89 -10.91 13.67 -2.48
C MET A 89 -9.74 14.49 -2.98
N GLY A 90 -9.49 15.70 -2.48
CA GLY A 90 -8.41 16.58 -2.97
C GLY A 90 -8.80 17.51 -4.13
N GLU A 91 -10.06 17.49 -4.56
CA GLU A 91 -10.65 18.57 -5.35
C GLU A 91 -11.15 19.69 -4.43
N VAL A 92 -10.98 20.95 -4.84
CA VAL A 92 -11.50 22.10 -4.09
C VAL A 92 -13.03 22.13 -4.11
N ASP A 93 -13.66 22.34 -2.94
CA ASP A 93 -15.09 22.68 -2.89
C ASP A 93 -15.27 24.08 -3.47
N GLU A 94 -16.04 24.19 -4.55
CA GLU A 94 -16.23 25.45 -5.29
C GLU A 94 -17.17 26.44 -4.58
N LYS A 95 -18.04 25.98 -3.66
CA LYS A 95 -19.07 26.83 -3.04
C LYS A 95 -18.50 28.02 -2.25
N PRO A 96 -17.45 27.87 -1.42
CA PRO A 96 -16.84 29.00 -0.72
C PRO A 96 -16.23 30.01 -1.69
N PHE A 97 -15.62 29.55 -2.78
CA PHE A 97 -15.02 30.41 -3.81
C PHE A 97 -16.10 31.23 -4.51
N LEU A 98 -17.22 30.60 -4.89
CA LEU A 98 -18.34 31.29 -5.53
C LEU A 98 -18.89 32.39 -4.63
N LYS A 99 -19.11 32.09 -3.35
CA LYS A 99 -19.60 33.07 -2.35
C LYS A 99 -18.67 34.28 -2.23
N VAL A 100 -17.36 34.07 -2.23
CA VAL A 100 -16.38 35.18 -2.19
C VAL A 100 -16.40 35.98 -3.49
N CYS A 101 -16.52 35.31 -4.64
CA CYS A 101 -16.62 35.97 -5.94
C CYS A 101 -17.88 36.82 -6.07
N GLU A 102 -19.04 36.34 -5.59
CA GLU A 102 -20.30 37.10 -5.55
C GLU A 102 -20.21 38.36 -4.67
N GLN A 103 -19.38 38.34 -3.63
CA GLN A 103 -19.16 39.49 -2.75
C GLN A 103 -18.16 40.50 -3.32
N ARG A 104 -17.16 40.04 -4.08
CA ARG A 104 -16.06 40.87 -4.60
C ARG A 104 -16.30 41.43 -6.00
N PHE A 105 -17.08 40.75 -6.82
CA PHE A 105 -17.26 41.07 -8.23
C PHE A 105 -18.75 41.26 -8.54
N ASN A 106 -19.07 42.20 -9.42
CA ASN A 106 -20.44 42.45 -9.87
C ASN A 106 -20.62 42.05 -11.35
N GLY A 107 -21.77 41.48 -11.69
CA GLY A 107 -22.18 41.22 -13.09
C GLY A 107 -21.54 39.99 -13.74
N GLU A 108 -21.35 40.03 -15.06
CA GLU A 108 -20.86 38.91 -15.90
C GLU A 108 -19.50 38.33 -15.48
N ASN A 109 -18.68 39.07 -14.73
CA ASN A 109 -17.34 38.65 -14.35
C ASN A 109 -17.31 37.63 -13.20
N VAL A 110 -18.39 37.46 -12.44
CA VAL A 110 -18.40 36.58 -11.24
C VAL A 110 -18.05 35.14 -11.59
N GLY A 111 -18.69 34.58 -12.63
CA GLY A 111 -18.46 33.19 -13.04
C GLY A 111 -17.05 32.96 -13.60
N LEU A 112 -16.51 33.92 -14.33
CA LEU A 112 -15.16 33.81 -14.91
C LEU A 112 -14.08 33.89 -13.82
N GLN A 113 -14.25 34.81 -12.86
CA GLN A 113 -13.36 34.93 -11.69
C GLN A 113 -13.44 33.70 -10.80
N HIS A 114 -14.63 33.16 -10.58
CA HIS A 114 -14.85 31.93 -9.82
C HIS A 114 -14.09 30.75 -10.45
N ALA A 115 -14.30 30.48 -11.74
CA ALA A 115 -13.62 29.39 -12.45
C ALA A 115 -12.09 29.53 -12.45
N MET A 116 -11.58 30.75 -12.62
CA MET A 116 -10.15 31.05 -12.55
C MET A 116 -9.57 30.73 -11.16
N LEU A 117 -10.23 31.19 -10.10
CA LEU A 117 -9.75 31.03 -8.73
C LEU A 117 -9.74 29.56 -8.29
N CYS A 118 -10.80 28.81 -8.59
CA CYS A 118 -10.84 27.37 -8.33
C CYS A 118 -9.72 26.63 -9.06
N SER A 119 -9.52 26.95 -10.35
CA SER A 119 -8.47 26.32 -11.17
C SER A 119 -7.06 26.61 -10.66
N GLU A 120 -6.80 27.85 -10.24
CA GLU A 120 -5.51 28.27 -9.68
C GLU A 120 -5.19 27.50 -8.39
N TRP A 121 -6.14 27.40 -7.47
CA TRP A 121 -5.94 26.69 -6.22
C TRP A 121 -5.82 25.17 -6.41
N GLN A 122 -6.61 24.59 -7.31
CA GLN A 122 -6.45 23.18 -7.65
C GLN A 122 -5.06 22.89 -8.23
N LYS A 123 -4.53 23.80 -9.07
CA LYS A 123 -3.18 23.66 -9.62
C LYS A 123 -2.12 23.71 -8.52
N ASN A 124 -2.27 24.58 -7.52
CA ASN A 124 -1.37 24.63 -6.37
C ASN A 124 -1.43 23.34 -5.56
N ILE A 125 -2.63 22.82 -5.25
CA ILE A 125 -2.80 21.56 -4.51
C ILE A 125 -2.14 20.38 -5.23
N ASN A 126 -2.26 20.34 -6.55
CA ASN A 126 -1.67 19.31 -7.39
C ASN A 126 -0.14 19.48 -7.58
N ASP A 127 0.45 20.59 -7.13
CA ASP A 127 1.90 20.80 -7.19
C ASP A 127 2.60 19.98 -6.10
N SER A 128 3.35 18.95 -6.51
CA SER A 128 4.10 18.10 -5.59
C SER A 128 5.21 18.84 -4.84
N ALA A 129 5.69 19.98 -5.36
CA ALA A 129 6.64 20.84 -4.67
C ALA A 129 6.01 21.63 -3.52
N TRP A 130 4.67 21.73 -3.48
CA TRP A 130 3.95 22.36 -2.40
C TRP A 130 3.41 21.31 -1.42
N HIS A 131 4.13 21.15 -0.30
CA HIS A 131 3.85 20.15 0.73
C HIS A 131 3.79 20.78 2.13
N PRO A 132 2.72 21.53 2.47
CA PRO A 132 2.62 22.27 3.73
C PRO A 132 2.20 21.37 4.92
N PHE A 133 3.00 20.33 5.24
CA PHE A 133 2.77 19.43 6.37
C PHE A 133 3.94 19.49 7.36
N LYS A 134 3.67 19.46 8.67
CA LYS A 134 4.72 19.27 9.68
C LYS A 134 5.10 17.78 9.78
N LEU A 135 6.28 17.49 10.32
CA LEU A 135 6.84 16.14 10.50
C LEU A 135 6.10 15.27 11.55
N VAL A 136 5.00 15.77 12.07
CA VAL A 136 3.96 15.06 12.83
C VAL A 136 2.72 15.31 11.98
N GLU A 137 2.00 14.28 11.54
CA GLU A 137 0.89 14.30 10.54
C GLU A 137 -0.26 15.26 10.93
N VAL A 138 0.04 16.55 10.92
CA VAL A 138 -0.79 17.67 11.30
C VAL A 138 -0.31 18.82 10.45
N VAL A 139 -1.26 19.51 9.83
CA VAL A 139 -0.96 20.63 8.94
C VAL A 139 -0.27 21.77 9.71
N ASP A 140 0.68 22.44 9.06
CA ASP A 140 1.43 23.53 9.69
C ASP A 140 0.61 24.83 9.77
N ASP A 141 0.03 25.12 10.94
CA ASP A 141 -0.66 26.40 11.18
C ASP A 141 0.24 27.64 11.04
N GLU A 142 1.56 27.46 11.10
CA GLU A 142 2.55 28.50 10.95
C GLU A 142 3.07 28.67 9.51
N ASP A 143 2.61 27.84 8.56
CA ASP A 143 2.98 27.96 7.14
C ASP A 143 2.59 29.33 6.57
N ASP A 144 3.51 29.94 5.84
CA ASP A 144 3.33 31.30 5.34
C ASP A 144 2.15 31.42 4.35
N LYS A 145 1.87 30.37 3.55
CA LYS A 145 0.73 30.37 2.64
C LYS A 145 -0.58 30.16 3.40
N LEU A 146 -0.62 29.29 4.41
CA LEU A 146 -1.81 29.10 5.25
C LEU A 146 -2.12 30.32 6.12
N LYS A 147 -1.10 30.99 6.68
CA LYS A 147 -1.26 32.28 7.37
C LYS A 147 -1.80 33.37 6.46
N LYS A 148 -1.28 33.45 5.24
CA LYS A 148 -1.78 34.41 4.23
C LYS A 148 -3.23 34.08 3.86
N LEU A 149 -3.54 32.81 3.64
CA LEU A 149 -4.89 32.32 3.33
C LEU A 149 -5.87 32.63 4.47
N SER A 150 -5.47 32.42 5.72
CA SER A 150 -6.27 32.75 6.91
C SER A 150 -6.58 34.25 6.98
N LYS A 151 -5.59 35.11 6.73
CA LYS A 151 -5.76 36.57 6.71
C LYS A 151 -6.66 37.04 5.56
N GLU A 152 -6.58 36.41 4.40
CA GLU A 152 -7.29 36.84 3.19
C GLU A 152 -8.70 36.27 3.07
N LEU A 153 -8.92 35.03 3.55
CA LEU A 153 -10.11 34.23 3.26
C LEU A 153 -10.65 33.43 4.46
N GLY A 154 -10.13 33.63 5.67
CA GLY A 154 -10.70 33.10 6.92
C GLY A 154 -10.93 31.59 6.92
N ASP A 155 -12.20 31.18 6.92
CA ASP A 155 -12.65 29.78 7.02
C ASP A 155 -12.17 28.88 5.88
N VAL A 156 -11.77 29.42 4.73
CA VAL A 156 -11.19 28.65 3.61
C VAL A 156 -9.94 27.88 4.04
N MET A 157 -9.21 28.41 5.03
CA MET A 157 -8.05 27.71 5.60
C MET A 157 -8.41 26.31 6.12
N ASN A 158 -9.56 26.14 6.77
CA ASN A 158 -9.94 24.85 7.35
C ASN A 158 -10.24 23.80 6.27
N ALA A 159 -10.91 24.20 5.18
CA ALA A 159 -11.16 23.30 4.05
C ALA A 159 -9.84 22.84 3.40
N VAL A 160 -8.87 23.74 3.26
CA VAL A 160 -7.54 23.40 2.73
C VAL A 160 -6.78 22.48 3.68
N LYS A 161 -6.84 22.69 5.00
CA LYS A 161 -6.24 21.77 5.98
C LYS A 161 -6.84 20.38 5.90
N THR A 162 -8.17 20.26 5.84
CA THR A 162 -8.84 18.96 5.71
C THR A 162 -8.44 18.24 4.42
N ALA A 163 -8.39 18.95 3.28
CA ALA A 163 -7.96 18.35 2.01
C ALA A 163 -6.50 17.90 2.03
N LEU A 164 -5.63 18.64 2.73
CA LEU A 164 -4.24 18.26 2.93
C LEU A 164 -4.14 16.97 3.76
N GLU A 165 -4.82 16.90 4.91
CA GLU A 165 -4.87 15.69 5.75
C GLU A 165 -5.38 14.47 4.97
N GLU A 166 -6.49 14.62 4.26
CA GLU A 166 -7.04 13.57 3.39
C GLU A 166 -6.03 13.11 2.31
N LEU A 167 -5.31 14.04 1.68
CA LEU A 167 -4.30 13.67 0.67
C LEU A 167 -3.13 12.90 1.27
N ASN A 168 -2.72 13.23 2.50
CA ASN A 168 -1.64 12.54 3.20
C ASN A 168 -2.05 11.12 3.62
N ASP A 169 -3.30 10.92 4.03
CA ASP A 169 -3.80 9.61 4.45
C ASP A 169 -4.02 8.66 3.25
N PHE A 170 -4.57 9.18 2.15
CA PHE A 170 -5.01 8.35 1.03
C PHE A 170 -4.00 8.27 -0.12
N ASN A 171 -3.15 9.29 -0.33
CA ASN A 171 -2.18 9.31 -1.44
C ASN A 171 -0.93 10.17 -1.13
N PRO A 172 -0.16 9.84 -0.08
CA PRO A 172 0.95 10.69 0.38
C PRO A 172 2.03 10.89 -0.67
N SER A 173 2.33 9.85 -1.45
CA SER A 173 3.37 9.91 -2.49
C SER A 173 2.86 10.47 -3.83
N GLY A 174 1.62 10.17 -4.20
CA GLY A 174 1.08 10.58 -5.51
C GLY A 174 0.66 12.05 -5.54
N ARG A 175 0.21 12.62 -4.42
CA ARG A 175 -0.16 14.04 -4.30
C ARG A 175 -1.22 14.49 -5.30
N TYR A 176 -2.13 13.60 -5.67
CA TYR A 176 -3.32 13.90 -6.46
C TYR A 176 -4.56 13.29 -5.84
N SER A 177 -5.69 13.88 -6.17
CA SER A 177 -7.01 13.46 -5.72
C SER A 177 -7.33 12.02 -6.10
N VAL A 178 -7.70 11.18 -5.13
CA VAL A 178 -8.09 9.79 -5.35
C VAL A 178 -9.50 9.53 -4.85
N PRO A 179 -10.41 8.95 -5.65
CA PRO A 179 -11.73 8.56 -5.17
C PRO A 179 -11.60 7.52 -4.03
N ALA A 180 -12.27 7.75 -2.91
CA ALA A 180 -12.34 6.85 -1.76
C ALA A 180 -13.81 6.74 -1.26
N LEU A 181 -14.18 5.59 -0.71
CA LEU A 181 -15.53 5.29 -0.18
C LEU A 181 -15.66 5.68 1.30
#